data_AF-A0A834TWN5-F1
#
_entry.id   AF-A0A834TWN5-F1
#
_cell.length_a   1.000
_cell.length_b   1.000
_cell.length_c   1.000
_cell.angle_alpha   90.00
_cell.angle_beta   90.00
_cell.angle_gamma   90.00
#
_symmetry.space_group_name_H-M   'P 1'
#
loop_
_entity.id
_entity.type
_entity.pdbx_description
1 polymer ?
#
loop_
_entity_poly.entity_id
_entity_poly.type
_entity_poly.pdbx_seq_one_letter_code
_entity_poly.pdbx_strand_id
1 'polypeptide(L)'
;MVINLQSDAYQATGCYNLLCSGFVQTNNRIAIGAAISPTSSYNGGQFDISLVIWKDPKHGNWWLEFGSGILVGYWPSFLFTHLRDHASMVQFGGEVVNSNPSGSHTSTQMGSGHFAGEGFGKASYFRNLQVVDWDNNLIPLSNLRVLADHPNCYDIQGGINNVWGNYFYYGGPGRNDRCP
;
A
#
# COMPACT_ATOMS: atom_id res chain seq x y z
N MET A 1 6.07 4.31 2.55
CA MET A 1 5.12 3.53 1.73
C MET A 1 5.93 2.76 0.72
N VAL A 2 5.70 1.45 0.59
CA VAL A 2 6.32 0.61 -0.43
C VAL A 2 5.25 0.30 -1.47
N ILE A 3 5.54 0.57 -2.75
CA ILE A 3 4.68 0.18 -3.87
C ILE A 3 5.43 -0.92 -4.61
N ASN A 4 4.85 -2.10 -4.67
CA ASN A 4 5.46 -3.27 -5.28
C ASN A 4 4.40 -4.06 -6.05
N LEU A 5 4.74 -4.55 -7.25
CA LEU A 5 4.03 -5.64 -7.90
C LEU A 5 4.95 -6.86 -7.89
N GLN A 6 4.50 -7.92 -7.25
CA GLN A 6 5.26 -9.16 -7.13
C GLN A 6 4.62 -10.28 -7.96
N SER A 7 5.46 -11.06 -8.62
CA SER A 7 5.06 -12.18 -9.48
C SER A 7 4.74 -13.47 -8.72
N ASP A 8 5.23 -13.63 -7.49
CA ASP A 8 5.29 -14.95 -6.81
C ASP A 8 5.04 -14.94 -5.30
N ALA A 9 4.40 -13.91 -4.75
CA ALA A 9 4.06 -13.85 -3.32
C ALA A 9 5.27 -14.12 -2.39
N TYR A 10 6.39 -13.43 -2.65
CA TYR A 10 7.61 -13.47 -1.83
C TYR A 10 8.41 -14.79 -1.88
N GLN A 11 8.16 -15.67 -2.85
CA GLN A 11 8.78 -17.00 -2.90
C GLN A 11 10.23 -17.01 -3.39
N ALA A 12 10.57 -16.29 -4.46
CA ALA A 12 11.90 -16.31 -5.06
C ALA A 12 12.32 -15.00 -5.76
N THR A 13 11.37 -14.18 -6.20
CA THR A 13 11.58 -13.04 -7.11
C THR A 13 10.90 -11.77 -6.59
N GLY A 14 11.25 -11.35 -5.37
CA GLY A 14 10.76 -10.10 -4.79
C GLY A 14 11.82 -8.99 -4.83
N CYS A 15 11.46 -7.82 -5.36
CA CYS A 15 12.25 -6.61 -5.18
C CYS A 15 11.44 -5.48 -4.57
N TYR A 16 11.90 -4.93 -3.45
CA TYR A 16 11.16 -3.92 -2.69
C TYR A 16 11.43 -2.48 -3.11
N ASN A 17 12.35 -2.27 -4.05
CA ASN A 17 12.80 -0.95 -4.51
C ASN A 17 13.48 -1.06 -5.90
N LEU A 18 14.05 0.04 -6.40
CA LEU A 18 14.75 0.07 -7.68
C LEU A 18 16.09 -0.71 -7.69
N LEU A 19 16.49 -1.35 -6.58
CA LEU A 19 17.75 -2.11 -6.53
C LEU A 19 17.70 -3.42 -7.32
N CYS A 20 16.55 -3.79 -7.88
CA CYS A 20 16.43 -4.86 -8.84
C CYS A 20 15.77 -4.37 -10.13
N SER A 21 16.15 -4.99 -11.23
CA SER A 21 15.64 -4.73 -12.58
C SER A 21 14.18 -5.18 -12.68
N GLY A 22 13.25 -4.32 -12.24
CA GLY A 22 11.82 -4.60 -12.30
C GLY A 22 10.96 -3.42 -12.72
N PHE A 23 11.32 -2.19 -12.32
CA PHE A 23 10.57 -0.99 -12.65
C PHE A 23 11.36 -0.09 -13.59
N VAL A 24 10.73 0.31 -14.70
CA VAL A 24 11.29 1.28 -15.64
C VAL A 24 10.69 2.64 -15.30
N GLN A 25 11.48 3.47 -14.61
CA GLN A 25 11.10 4.85 -14.35
C GLN A 25 11.20 5.68 -15.64
N THR A 26 10.11 6.34 -16.02
CA THR A 26 10.05 7.19 -17.22
C THR A 26 10.01 8.67 -16.85
N ASN A 27 9.60 8.98 -15.62
CA ASN A 27 9.48 10.34 -15.12
C ASN A 27 10.76 10.80 -14.43
N ASN A 28 11.22 12.02 -14.72
CA ASN A 28 12.40 12.61 -14.07
C ASN A 28 12.06 13.63 -12.96
N ARG A 29 10.76 13.87 -12.67
CA ARG A 29 10.30 14.77 -11.61
C ARG A 29 9.94 14.02 -10.33
N ILE A 30 9.43 12.80 -10.47
CA ILE A 30 9.04 11.94 -9.34
C ILE A 30 9.98 10.75 -9.30
N ALA A 31 10.75 10.63 -8.22
CA ALA A 31 11.62 9.48 -7.99
C ALA A 31 10.92 8.45 -7.10
N ILE A 32 10.96 7.18 -7.50
CA ILE A 32 10.53 6.08 -6.62
C ILE A 32 11.44 6.04 -5.39
N GLY A 33 10.84 5.92 -4.21
CA GLY A 33 11.56 5.98 -2.93
C GLY A 33 11.84 7.39 -2.43
N ALA A 34 11.43 8.45 -3.16
CA ALA A 34 11.48 9.80 -2.63
C ALA A 34 10.59 9.95 -1.38
N ALA A 35 11.02 10.80 -0.46
CA ALA A 35 10.20 11.17 0.69
C ALA A 35 8.95 11.94 0.23
N ILE A 36 7.82 11.62 0.85
CA ILE A 36 6.58 12.38 0.64
C ILE A 36 6.67 13.66 1.46
N SER A 37 6.34 14.79 0.84
CA SER A 37 6.26 16.09 1.50
C SER A 37 5.00 16.83 1.03
N PRO A 38 4.24 17.47 1.94
CA PRO A 38 4.42 17.48 3.40
C PRO A 38 4.10 16.14 4.07
N THR A 39 4.58 15.94 5.30
CA THR A 39 4.28 14.77 6.12
C THR A 39 3.17 15.06 7.14
N SER A 40 2.37 14.04 7.43
CA SER A 40 1.33 14.09 8.45
C SER A 40 1.91 14.17 9.87
N SER A 41 1.17 14.76 10.80
CA SER A 41 1.54 14.84 12.23
C SER A 41 0.36 14.50 13.15
N TYR A 42 0.66 13.98 14.34
CA TYR A 42 -0.34 13.61 15.33
C TYR A 42 -1.08 14.85 15.86
N ASN A 43 -2.41 14.84 15.82
CA ASN A 43 -3.29 15.98 16.08
C ASN A 43 -3.00 17.22 15.21
N GLY A 44 -2.30 17.06 14.08
CA GLY A 44 -1.99 18.12 13.15
C GLY A 44 -2.63 17.90 11.77
N GLY A 45 -2.01 18.49 10.75
CA GLY A 45 -2.39 18.21 9.36
C GLY A 45 -2.14 16.74 9.00
N GLN A 46 -3.12 16.11 8.36
CA GLN A 46 -2.95 14.84 7.67
C GLN A 46 -3.01 15.07 6.16
N PHE A 47 -2.07 14.44 5.46
CA PHE A 47 -1.89 14.53 4.03
C PHE A 47 -1.90 13.13 3.43
N ASP A 48 -2.39 13.03 2.20
CA ASP A 48 -2.40 11.82 1.39
C ASP A 48 -1.88 12.09 -0.01
N ILE A 49 -1.54 11.00 -0.68
CA ILE A 49 -1.17 10.98 -2.10
C ILE A 49 -2.11 10.03 -2.82
N SER A 50 -2.40 10.33 -4.08
CA SER A 50 -3.18 9.46 -4.95
C SER A 50 -2.25 8.63 -5.82
N LEU A 51 -2.52 7.33 -5.89
CA LEU A 51 -1.74 6.37 -6.66
C LEU A 51 -2.70 5.48 -7.44
N VAL A 52 -2.39 5.23 -8.71
CA VAL A 52 -3.13 4.28 -9.54
C VAL A 52 -2.14 3.31 -10.16
N ILE A 53 -2.45 2.02 -10.05
CA ILE A 53 -1.77 0.97 -10.79
C ILE A 53 -2.79 0.37 -11.74
N TRP A 54 -2.46 0.36 -13.03
CA TRP A 54 -3.35 -0.14 -14.07
C TRP A 54 -2.54 -0.86 -15.14
N LYS A 55 -3.21 -1.76 -15.86
CA LYS A 55 -2.57 -2.57 -16.90
C LYS A 55 -2.86 -1.97 -18.27
N ASP A 56 -1.82 -1.67 -19.02
CA ASP A 56 -1.95 -1.14 -20.36
C ASP A 56 -2.52 -2.23 -21.31
N PRO A 57 -3.72 -2.03 -21.89
CA PRO A 57 -4.30 -3.00 -22.81
C PRO A 57 -3.52 -3.11 -24.14
N LYS A 58 -2.72 -2.11 -24.50
CA LYS A 58 -1.96 -2.08 -25.76
C LYS A 58 -0.64 -2.83 -25.66
N HIS A 59 0.15 -2.56 -24.61
CA HIS A 59 1.49 -3.13 -24.46
C HIS A 59 1.60 -4.17 -23.33
N GLY A 60 0.57 -4.31 -22.50
CA GLY A 60 0.51 -5.28 -21.39
C GLY A 60 1.27 -4.88 -20.13
N ASN A 61 1.99 -3.76 -20.14
CA ASN A 61 2.77 -3.29 -18.99
C ASN A 61 1.86 -2.78 -17.86
N TRP A 62 2.31 -2.94 -16.63
CA TRP A 62 1.64 -2.36 -15.47
C TRP A 62 2.21 -0.97 -15.21
N TRP A 63 1.37 0.05 -15.30
CA TRP A 63 1.77 1.44 -15.10
C TRP A 63 1.51 1.90 -13.68
N LEU A 64 2.43 2.73 -13.18
CA LEU A 64 2.24 3.50 -11.95
C LEU A 64 1.99 4.96 -12.30
N GLU A 65 0.86 5.46 -11.84
CA GLU A 65 0.48 6.86 -11.92
C GLU A 65 0.44 7.50 -10.51
N PHE A 66 0.93 8.72 -10.42
CA PHE A 66 0.90 9.55 -9.21
C PHE A 66 0.02 10.78 -9.42
N GLY A 67 -0.84 11.07 -8.45
CA GLY A 67 -1.72 12.23 -8.47
C GLY A 67 -2.75 12.15 -9.61
N SER A 68 -2.77 13.17 -10.46
CA SER A 68 -3.73 13.30 -11.57
C SER A 68 -2.99 13.19 -12.91
N GLY A 69 -2.66 11.98 -13.34
CA GLY A 69 -2.10 11.71 -14.67
C GLY A 69 -0.58 11.69 -14.78
N ILE A 70 0.17 11.83 -13.67
CA ILE A 70 1.64 11.79 -13.74
C ILE A 70 2.10 10.34 -13.79
N LEU A 71 2.38 9.85 -14.99
CA LEU A 71 3.01 8.54 -15.18
C LEU A 71 4.43 8.57 -14.60
N VAL A 72 4.67 7.74 -13.58
CA VAL A 72 5.97 7.63 -12.91
C VAL A 72 6.87 6.65 -13.66
N GLY A 73 6.28 5.55 -14.13
CA GLY A 73 6.96 4.47 -14.82
C GLY A 73 6.09 3.23 -14.89
N TYR A 74 6.69 2.11 -15.28
CA TYR A 74 5.96 0.85 -15.46
C TYR A 74 6.80 -0.38 -15.10
N TRP A 75 6.10 -1.47 -14.77
CA TRP A 75 6.67 -2.80 -14.73
C TRP A 75 6.40 -3.52 -16.05
N PRO A 76 7.45 -3.99 -16.75
CA PRO A 76 7.29 -4.76 -17.97
C PRO A 76 6.47 -6.04 -17.78
N SER A 77 5.58 -6.32 -18.73
CA SER A 77 4.68 -7.49 -18.67
C SER A 77 5.40 -8.83 -18.55
N PHE A 78 6.60 -8.96 -19.15
CA PHE A 78 7.37 -10.21 -19.15
C PHE A 78 7.85 -10.64 -17.76
N LEU A 79 7.87 -9.72 -16.78
CA LEU A 79 8.20 -10.05 -15.39
C LEU A 79 7.12 -10.91 -14.73
N PHE A 80 5.91 -10.92 -15.29
CA PHE A 80 4.75 -11.54 -14.65
C PHE A 80 4.26 -12.77 -15.40
N THR A 81 4.02 -13.82 -14.63
CA THR A 81 3.30 -15.02 -15.06
C THR A 81 1.82 -14.90 -14.65
N HIS A 82 1.55 -14.78 -13.35
CA HIS A 82 0.19 -14.74 -12.81
C HIS A 82 -0.50 -13.39 -12.97
N LEU A 83 0.26 -12.29 -13.02
CA LEU A 83 -0.25 -10.95 -13.30
C LEU A 83 -0.15 -10.57 -14.78
N ARG A 84 0.06 -11.55 -15.68
CA ARG A 84 0.20 -11.29 -17.12
C ARG A 84 -1.08 -10.76 -17.75
N ASP A 85 -2.23 -11.25 -17.31
CA ASP A 85 -3.52 -10.90 -17.89
C ASP A 85 -4.27 -9.90 -17.01
N HIS A 86 -4.46 -10.24 -15.74
CA HIS A 86 -5.13 -9.42 -14.72
C HIS A 86 -4.71 -9.86 -13.31
N ALA A 87 -5.06 -9.06 -12.30
CA ALA A 87 -4.94 -9.47 -10.90
C ALA A 87 -6.23 -10.16 -10.44
N SER A 88 -6.12 -11.32 -9.80
CA SER A 88 -7.25 -12.02 -9.17
C SER A 88 -7.50 -11.59 -7.73
N MET A 89 -6.50 -10.96 -7.10
CA MET A 89 -6.57 -10.47 -5.73
C MET A 89 -5.81 -9.14 -5.62
N VAL A 90 -6.37 -8.18 -4.90
CA VAL A 90 -5.74 -6.90 -4.57
C VAL A 90 -5.77 -6.74 -3.06
N GLN A 91 -4.61 -6.41 -2.48
CA GLN A 91 -4.46 -6.17 -1.05
C GLN A 91 -3.90 -4.76 -0.83
N PHE A 92 -4.38 -4.11 0.23
CA PHE A 92 -3.91 -2.83 0.71
C PHE A 92 -3.57 -2.99 2.19
N GLY A 93 -2.47 -2.41 2.64
CA GLY A 93 -2.12 -2.49 4.05
C GLY A 93 -0.66 -2.19 4.32
N GLY A 94 -0.17 -2.74 5.42
CA GLY A 94 1.22 -2.69 5.85
C GLY A 94 1.69 -4.06 6.29
N GLU A 95 3.00 -4.25 6.26
CA GLU A 95 3.66 -5.48 6.65
C GLU A 95 4.80 -5.13 7.61
N VAL A 96 4.94 -5.89 8.68
CA VAL A 96 6.07 -5.79 9.61
C VAL A 96 6.69 -7.17 9.75
N VAL A 97 7.97 -7.27 9.44
CA VAL A 97 8.76 -8.49 9.65
C VAL A 97 9.40 -8.43 11.02
N ASN A 98 9.15 -9.44 11.85
CA ASN A 98 9.85 -9.64 13.12
C ASN A 98 10.69 -10.92 13.05
N SER A 99 12.00 -10.77 12.94
CA SER A 99 12.97 -11.87 12.92
C SER A 99 13.69 -12.07 14.27
N ASN A 100 13.20 -11.43 15.34
CA ASN A 100 13.86 -11.47 16.63
C ASN A 100 13.78 -12.88 17.26
N PRO A 101 14.93 -13.53 17.54
CA PRO A 101 14.95 -14.88 18.10
C PRO A 101 14.59 -14.93 19.60
N SER A 102 14.56 -13.79 20.29
CA SER A 102 14.32 -13.71 21.75
C SER A 102 12.85 -13.84 22.17
N GLY A 103 11.91 -13.99 21.21
CA GLY A 103 10.47 -14.16 21.47
C GLY A 103 9.71 -12.87 21.79
N SER A 104 10.40 -11.76 22.04
CA SER A 104 9.76 -10.44 22.18
C SER A 104 9.36 -9.86 20.82
N HIS A 105 8.22 -9.18 20.77
CA HIS A 105 7.77 -8.51 19.56
C HIS A 105 8.71 -7.33 19.20
N THR A 106 8.86 -7.04 17.91
CA THR A 106 9.58 -5.83 17.46
C THR A 106 8.87 -4.55 17.90
N SER A 107 9.64 -3.50 18.22
CA SER A 107 9.17 -2.14 18.47
C SER A 107 8.99 -1.32 17.19
N THR A 108 9.06 -1.95 16.02
CA THR A 108 8.83 -1.29 14.73
C THR A 108 7.39 -0.77 14.68
N GLN A 109 7.22 0.53 14.47
CA GLN A 109 5.90 1.14 14.34
C GLN A 109 5.33 0.91 12.93
N MET A 110 4.03 0.62 12.83
CA MET A 110 3.30 0.60 11.56
C MET A 110 2.51 1.90 11.39
N GLY A 111 2.56 2.49 10.20
CA GLY A 111 1.85 3.73 9.90
C GLY A 111 2.37 4.88 10.77
N SER A 112 1.47 5.49 11.54
CA SER A 112 1.81 6.54 12.52
C SER A 112 2.30 6.01 13.86
N GLY A 113 2.31 4.69 14.07
CA GLY A 113 2.59 4.06 15.37
C GLY A 113 1.39 4.06 16.32
N HIS A 114 0.23 4.55 15.89
CA HIS A 114 -1.01 4.60 16.65
C HIS A 114 -2.03 3.60 16.12
N PHE A 115 -2.88 3.09 17.01
CA PHE A 115 -3.94 2.16 16.65
C PHE A 115 -5.04 2.84 15.81
N ALA A 116 -5.65 2.07 14.92
CA ALA A 116 -6.69 2.47 13.98
C ALA A 116 -7.88 3.15 14.65
N GLY A 117 -8.24 2.72 15.86
CA GLY A 117 -9.34 3.30 16.65
C GLY A 117 -9.15 4.78 17.00
N GLU A 118 -7.93 5.33 16.91
CA GLU A 118 -7.68 6.75 17.11
C GLU A 118 -8.17 7.63 15.95
N GLY A 119 -8.33 7.07 14.75
CA GLY A 119 -8.97 7.73 13.61
C GLY A 119 -8.22 8.93 13.01
N PHE A 120 -8.97 9.80 12.32
CA PHE A 120 -8.42 10.94 11.58
C PHE A 120 -7.63 11.89 12.48
N GLY A 121 -6.52 12.42 11.96
CA GLY A 121 -5.58 13.25 12.70
C GLY A 121 -4.56 12.48 13.54
N LYS A 122 -4.72 11.16 13.70
CA LYS A 122 -3.88 10.33 14.59
C LYS A 122 -3.37 9.05 13.95
N ALA A 123 -4.28 8.21 13.44
CA ALA A 123 -3.95 6.96 12.77
C ALA A 123 -3.62 7.19 11.28
N SER A 124 -2.81 6.30 10.69
CA SER A 124 -2.61 6.25 9.24
C SER A 124 -3.85 5.66 8.55
N TYR A 125 -4.07 6.02 7.28
CA TYR A 125 -5.22 5.57 6.54
C TYR A 125 -4.92 5.30 5.06
N PHE A 126 -5.77 4.47 4.46
CA PHE A 126 -6.02 4.46 3.02
C PHE A 126 -7.48 4.84 2.80
N ARG A 127 -7.76 5.65 1.77
CA ARG A 127 -9.10 6.10 1.41
C ARG A 127 -9.29 6.05 -0.10
N ASN A 128 -10.55 6.16 -0.54
CA ASN A 128 -10.95 6.05 -1.94
C ASN A 128 -10.41 4.77 -2.59
N LEU A 129 -10.53 3.65 -1.88
CA LEU A 129 -10.08 2.36 -2.39
C LEU A 129 -10.95 1.92 -3.57
N GLN A 130 -10.30 1.71 -4.70
CA GLN A 130 -10.89 1.35 -5.98
C GLN A 130 -10.01 0.33 -6.70
N VAL A 131 -10.58 -0.40 -7.65
CA VAL A 131 -9.82 -1.23 -8.61
C VAL A 131 -10.12 -0.76 -10.03
N VAL A 132 -9.17 -1.02 -10.94
CA VAL A 132 -9.36 -0.77 -12.37
C VAL A 132 -9.95 -2.02 -13.00
N ASP A 133 -11.09 -1.90 -13.68
CA ASP A 133 -11.75 -3.01 -14.36
C ASP A 133 -11.19 -3.25 -15.78
N TRP A 134 -11.80 -4.20 -16.50
CA TRP A 134 -11.40 -4.61 -17.83
C TRP A 134 -11.60 -3.52 -18.91
N ASP A 135 -12.47 -2.53 -18.65
CA ASP A 135 -12.71 -1.36 -19.49
C ASP A 135 -11.79 -0.18 -19.13
N ASN A 136 -10.86 -0.37 -18.18
CA ASN A 136 -10.04 0.67 -17.56
C ASN A 136 -10.83 1.73 -16.78
N ASN A 137 -11.99 1.35 -16.22
CA ASN A 137 -12.74 2.21 -15.31
C ASN A 137 -12.34 1.96 -13.85
N LEU A 138 -12.26 3.04 -13.06
CA LEU A 138 -12.10 2.94 -11.62
C LEU A 138 -13.43 2.59 -10.96
N ILE A 139 -13.52 1.40 -10.39
CA ILE A 139 -14.71 0.91 -9.68
C ILE A 139 -14.45 0.84 -8.16
N PRO A 140 -15.37 1.33 -7.31
CA PRO A 140 -15.27 1.18 -5.86
C PRO A 140 -15.24 -0.28 -5.42
N LEU A 141 -14.55 -0.56 -4.32
CA LEU A 141 -14.60 -1.89 -3.70
C LEU A 141 -16.03 -2.21 -3.21
N SER A 142 -16.52 -3.41 -3.51
CA SER A 142 -17.84 -3.87 -3.06
C SER A 142 -17.79 -4.64 -1.74
N ASN A 143 -16.65 -5.24 -1.38
CA ASN A 143 -16.50 -6.10 -0.21
C ASN A 143 -15.11 -5.95 0.43
N LEU A 144 -14.84 -4.80 1.07
CA LEU A 144 -13.59 -4.62 1.82
C LEU A 144 -13.56 -5.58 3.02
N ARG A 145 -12.59 -6.49 3.03
CA ARG A 145 -12.28 -7.35 4.19
C ARG A 145 -11.02 -6.84 4.86
N VAL A 146 -11.08 -6.69 6.18
CA VAL A 146 -9.94 -6.27 7.00
C VAL A 146 -9.41 -7.45 7.80
N LEU A 147 -8.09 -7.56 7.91
CA LEU A 147 -7.39 -8.62 8.63
C LEU A 147 -6.17 -8.01 9.33
N ALA A 148 -5.96 -8.40 10.59
CA ALA A 148 -4.73 -8.13 11.33
C ALA A 148 -4.27 -9.42 12.00
N ASP A 149 -3.03 -9.83 11.71
CA ASP A 149 -2.47 -11.07 12.27
C ASP A 149 -2.22 -10.95 13.78
N HIS A 150 -1.79 -9.75 14.23
CA HIS A 150 -1.48 -9.45 15.62
C HIS A 150 -2.16 -8.15 16.07
N PRO A 151 -3.49 -8.15 16.32
CA PRO A 151 -4.28 -6.94 16.58
C PRO A 151 -3.84 -6.14 17.81
N ASN A 152 -3.21 -6.79 18.80
CA ASN A 152 -2.67 -6.09 19.97
C ASN A 152 -1.36 -5.32 19.68
N CYS A 153 -0.69 -5.64 18.56
CA CYS A 153 0.56 -4.99 18.13
C CYS A 153 0.26 -3.94 17.05
N TYR A 154 -0.58 -4.31 16.08
CA TYR A 154 -1.06 -3.49 14.99
C TYR A 154 -2.50 -3.87 14.65
N ASP A 155 -3.39 -2.90 14.54
CA ASP A 155 -4.79 -3.13 14.20
C ASP A 155 -5.19 -2.39 12.91
N ILE A 156 -6.40 -2.70 12.46
CA ILE A 156 -7.01 -2.15 11.26
C ILE A 156 -8.52 -2.00 11.47
N GLN A 157 -9.08 -0.88 11.03
CA GLN A 157 -10.51 -0.62 11.12
C GLN A 157 -11.01 -0.03 9.81
N GLY A 158 -11.86 -0.78 9.11
CA GLY A 158 -12.49 -0.39 7.85
C GLY A 158 -13.76 0.45 8.03
N GLY A 159 -14.11 1.21 7.00
CA GLY A 159 -15.35 1.96 6.92
C GLY A 159 -15.71 2.36 5.49
N ILE A 160 -16.95 2.83 5.31
CA ILE A 160 -17.43 3.39 4.04
C ILE A 160 -18.25 4.65 4.30
N ASN A 161 -17.98 5.71 3.55
CA ASN A 161 -18.83 6.92 3.53
C ASN A 161 -18.67 7.69 2.21
N ASN A 162 -19.52 8.70 2.00
CA ASN A 162 -19.55 9.47 0.74
C ASN A 162 -18.35 10.39 0.51
N VAL A 163 -17.54 10.65 1.54
CA VAL A 163 -16.39 11.57 1.46
C VAL A 163 -15.08 10.80 1.24
N TRP A 164 -14.96 9.62 1.84
CA TRP A 164 -13.75 8.80 1.85
C TRP A 164 -13.88 7.53 0.98
N GLY A 165 -15.05 7.26 0.41
CA GLY A 165 -15.34 6.01 -0.27
C GLY A 165 -15.17 4.83 0.68
N ASN A 166 -14.62 3.72 0.16
CA ASN A 166 -14.09 2.65 1.01
C ASN A 166 -12.73 3.09 1.57
N TYR A 167 -12.56 2.95 2.88
CA TYR A 167 -11.33 3.34 3.57
C TYR A 167 -11.04 2.41 4.75
N PHE A 168 -9.82 2.48 5.26
CA PHE A 168 -9.49 1.93 6.57
C PHE A 168 -8.43 2.78 7.26
N TYR A 169 -8.50 2.82 8.58
CA TYR A 169 -7.38 3.22 9.44
C TYR A 169 -6.55 1.98 9.79
N TYR A 170 -5.24 2.16 9.96
CA TYR A 170 -4.33 1.10 10.36
C TYR A 170 -3.13 1.67 11.10
N GLY A 171 -2.49 0.83 11.90
CA GLY A 171 -1.22 1.14 12.54
C GLY A 171 -1.05 0.44 13.86
N GLY A 172 -0.01 0.84 14.58
CA GLY A 172 0.23 0.37 15.94
C GLY A 172 1.70 0.52 16.33
N PRO A 173 1.98 0.53 17.64
CA PRO A 173 3.32 0.79 18.14
C PRO A 173 4.26 -0.40 18.00
N GLY A 174 3.75 -1.57 17.60
CA GLY A 174 4.48 -2.83 17.73
C GLY A 174 4.49 -3.26 19.20
N ARG A 175 5.68 -3.50 19.75
CA ARG A 175 5.85 -3.94 21.13
C ARG A 175 5.21 -2.99 22.14
N ASN A 176 4.33 -3.51 22.99
CA ASN A 176 3.64 -2.78 24.07
C ASN A 176 3.14 -3.75 25.15
N ASP A 177 2.50 -3.26 26.22
CA ASP A 177 2.04 -4.11 27.33
C ASP A 177 1.07 -5.24 26.92
N ARG A 178 0.35 -5.07 25.80
CA ARG A 178 -0.57 -6.09 25.22
C ARG A 178 0.09 -6.91 24.10
N CYS A 179 1.31 -6.56 23.71
CA CYS A 179 2.12 -7.20 22.68
C CYS A 179 3.60 -7.23 23.13
N PRO A 180 3.97 -8.15 24.04
CA PRO A 180 5.27 -8.15 24.70
C PRO A 180 6.45 -8.55 23.80
#